data_AF-A0A1H9FG46-F1
#
_entry.id   AF-A0A1H9FG46-F1
#
_cell.length_a   1.000
_cell.length_b   1.000
_cell.length_c   1.000
_cell.angle_alpha   90.00
_cell.angle_beta   90.00
_cell.angle_gamma   90.00
#
_symmetry.space_group_name_H-M   'P 1'
#
loop_
_entity.id
_entity.type
_entity.pdbx_description
1 polymer ?
#
loop_
_entity_poly.entity_id
_entity_poly.type
_entity_poly.pdbx_seq_one_letter_code
_entity_poly.pdbx_strand_id
1 'polypeptide(L)'
;MSGSSDESLLSELAAALAAGQPIRKDFGRGERLHIDRPMPFLVVQVGRARQPAARDIVTASSAYLLVGNLKLAKAIIALVEAEMRQQFGAFFVLDVGELERDRLAGDADYLPPFEMTLSASGDAGARAAAAAFSAATEKVRAKFRTPQIARPSLADDMAAKLARVMPKLSVMTLRFAPIYRVPESDAVYPQLREQLVANIVDAGLQAAAAFAESTKSLAISTHRALGRRAFIDAVSRADKAVDEVAQSFDFLLAVTPINAKAAWDEFSNSGFERAPTLLYRPLTVAVDQQKKRLFSIGLDHFEDPVLTTLYREKQQELDLQLTLLAARETPRFVELGRALYGRVEPALLTAAQAILDGTKSERGKGPGEDADVAFLERRAKAMIKSYAGESAQFDATVELRDDLPGGMMVSGGKLLIARSTVMAKTRVEALLSHEVGVHLLTYFNGSAQGLRLFRSGLAGYEGVQEGLAVLAEYLVGGMTLGRLRLIAARVVGCAMMLEGASFPECYRRIRELGLAESSAFNLTLRVYRGGGLAKDAVYLRGLLEVLAHLRSGGALDPFWMGKIAASHFRIMQELGTRGLLKPPQLTPAFLSHPQANERLKKARAGMNPVEMIGS
;
A
#
# COMPACT_ATOMS: atom_id res chain seq x y z
N MET A 1 51.58 -3.79 -0.26
CA MET A 1 51.01 -3.04 0.89
C MET A 1 49.55 -3.42 1.23
N SER A 2 48.93 -4.46 0.62
CA SER A 2 47.52 -4.83 0.87
C SER A 2 47.29 -5.89 1.96
N GLY A 3 48.33 -6.56 2.47
CA GLY A 3 48.17 -7.67 3.44
C GLY A 3 47.73 -7.19 4.84
N SER A 4 48.28 -6.07 5.31
CA SER A 4 47.97 -5.51 6.64
C SER A 4 46.55 -4.93 6.75
N SER A 5 46.00 -4.39 5.66
CA SER A 5 44.63 -3.86 5.65
C SER A 5 43.57 -4.97 5.68
N ASP A 6 43.83 -6.07 4.97
CA ASP A 6 42.90 -7.21 4.90
C ASP A 6 42.86 -7.97 6.23
N GLU A 7 43.99 -8.13 6.92
CA GLU A 7 44.04 -8.75 8.26
C GLU A 7 43.28 -7.93 9.32
N SER A 8 43.46 -6.60 9.31
CA SER A 8 42.70 -5.70 10.19
C SER A 8 41.19 -5.81 9.94
N LEU A 9 40.78 -5.80 8.66
CA LEU A 9 39.37 -5.97 8.28
C LEU A 9 38.80 -7.31 8.77
N LEU A 10 39.51 -8.42 8.54
CA LEU A 10 39.05 -9.75 8.96
C LEU A 10 38.93 -9.88 10.48
N SER A 11 39.85 -9.28 11.24
CA SER A 11 39.78 -9.25 12.70
C SER A 11 38.56 -8.47 13.22
N GLU A 12 38.29 -7.30 12.65
CA GLU A 12 37.10 -6.49 12.98
C GLU A 12 35.80 -7.24 12.66
N LEU A 13 35.74 -7.90 11.50
CA LEU A 13 34.58 -8.68 11.10
C LEU A 13 34.35 -9.89 12.02
N ALA A 14 35.41 -10.61 12.40
CA ALA A 14 35.31 -11.72 13.34
C ALA A 14 34.76 -11.27 14.70
N ALA A 15 35.25 -10.15 15.24
CA ALA A 15 34.75 -9.59 16.48
C ALA A 15 33.27 -9.18 16.38
N ALA A 16 32.87 -8.55 15.27
CA ALA A 16 31.48 -8.13 15.06
C ALA A 16 30.52 -9.34 14.91
N LEU A 17 30.95 -10.40 14.23
CA LEU A 17 30.17 -11.63 14.08
C LEU A 17 29.99 -12.34 15.43
N ALA A 18 31.06 -12.50 16.21
CA ALA A 18 31.01 -13.12 17.53
C ALA A 18 30.13 -12.33 18.52
N ALA A 19 30.06 -11.00 18.38
CA ALA A 19 29.18 -10.15 19.16
C ALA A 19 27.69 -10.25 18.74
N GLY A 20 27.37 -10.88 17.62
CA GLY A 20 26.01 -11.03 17.09
C GLY A 20 25.35 -9.70 16.68
N GLN A 21 26.14 -8.63 16.51
CA GLN A 21 25.62 -7.30 16.18
C GLN A 21 25.34 -7.16 14.67
N PRO A 22 24.41 -6.28 14.25
CA PRO A 22 24.24 -5.96 12.84
C PRO A 22 25.54 -5.44 12.21
N ILE A 23 25.95 -6.02 11.09
CA ILE A 23 27.19 -5.65 10.40
C ILE A 23 26.86 -4.80 9.17
N ARG A 24 27.48 -3.62 9.06
CA ARG A 24 27.38 -2.74 7.89
C ARG A 24 28.77 -2.21 7.53
N LYS A 25 29.65 -3.09 7.06
CA LYS A 25 31.06 -2.75 6.81
C LYS A 25 31.30 -2.52 5.32
N ASP A 26 31.52 -1.26 4.93
CA ASP A 26 32.06 -0.88 3.62
C ASP A 26 33.59 -0.90 3.71
N PHE A 27 34.25 -1.53 2.73
CA PHE A 27 35.70 -1.61 2.65
C PHE A 27 36.24 -1.07 1.31
N GLY A 28 35.49 -0.17 0.69
CA GLY A 28 35.88 0.64 -0.45
C GLY A 28 35.51 0.03 -1.81
N ARG A 29 35.47 0.88 -2.85
CA ARG A 29 35.20 0.50 -4.25
C ARG A 29 33.86 -0.24 -4.45
N GLY A 30 32.89 0.04 -3.59
CA GLY A 30 31.56 -0.58 -3.63
C GLY A 30 31.54 -2.02 -3.14
N GLU A 31 32.59 -2.46 -2.45
CA GLU A 31 32.69 -3.76 -1.76
C GLU A 31 32.20 -3.61 -0.30
N ARG A 32 31.36 -4.55 0.15
CA ARG A 32 30.62 -4.41 1.41
C ARG A 32 30.16 -5.76 1.96
N LEU A 33 30.29 -5.95 3.27
CA LEU A 33 29.59 -6.99 4.02
C LEU A 33 28.42 -6.37 4.79
N HIS A 34 27.24 -6.95 4.63
CA HIS A 34 26.03 -6.51 5.30
C HIS A 34 25.30 -7.70 5.91
N ILE A 35 25.03 -7.64 7.21
CA ILE A 35 24.26 -8.66 7.94
C ILE A 35 23.32 -7.91 8.87
N ASP A 36 22.03 -7.86 8.52
CA ASP A 36 20.98 -7.25 9.35
C ASP A 36 20.83 -7.98 10.69
N ARG A 37 20.91 -9.32 10.62
CA ARG A 37 20.82 -10.27 11.74
C ARG A 37 21.49 -11.58 11.33
N PRO A 38 21.90 -12.43 12.27
CA PRO A 38 22.38 -13.76 11.94
C PRO A 38 21.37 -14.55 11.11
N MET A 39 21.85 -15.19 10.04
CA MET A 39 21.05 -15.96 9.09
C MET A 39 21.79 -17.23 8.66
N PRO A 40 21.07 -18.34 8.38
CA PRO A 40 21.68 -19.57 7.88
C PRO A 40 22.08 -19.46 6.39
N PHE A 41 22.10 -18.26 5.82
CA PHE A 41 22.49 -18.04 4.44
C PHE A 41 23.21 -16.70 4.23
N LEU A 42 23.96 -16.59 3.12
CA LEU A 42 24.58 -15.37 2.64
C LEU A 42 24.45 -15.29 1.12
N VAL A 43 23.96 -14.16 0.61
CA VAL A 43 23.89 -13.89 -0.83
C VAL A 43 25.14 -13.12 -1.25
N VAL A 44 25.85 -13.59 -2.27
CA VAL A 44 27.16 -13.05 -2.63
C VAL A 44 27.25 -12.70 -4.10
N GLN A 45 27.97 -11.62 -4.39
CA GLN A 45 28.45 -11.33 -5.74
C GLN A 45 29.97 -11.21 -5.68
N VAL A 46 30.67 -12.07 -6.42
CA VAL A 46 32.12 -12.08 -6.48
C VAL A 46 32.60 -11.57 -7.85
N GLY A 47 33.39 -10.50 -7.83
CA GLY A 47 33.98 -9.90 -9.03
C GLY A 47 33.61 -8.42 -9.21
N ARG A 48 34.23 -7.78 -10.21
CA ARG A 48 34.05 -6.34 -10.51
C ARG A 48 33.29 -6.07 -11.81
N ALA A 49 32.64 -7.09 -12.37
CA ALA A 49 31.87 -6.93 -13.61
C ALA A 49 30.70 -5.95 -13.39
N ARG A 50 30.41 -5.12 -14.39
CA ARG A 50 29.31 -4.15 -14.36
C ARG A 50 27.97 -4.90 -14.52
N GLN A 51 27.52 -5.51 -13.44
CA GLN A 51 26.33 -6.35 -13.35
C GLN A 51 25.33 -5.72 -12.35
N PRO A 52 24.63 -4.65 -12.77
CA PRO A 52 23.78 -3.86 -11.88
C PRO A 52 22.55 -4.64 -11.37
N ALA A 53 21.96 -5.54 -12.17
CA ALA A 53 20.81 -6.33 -11.71
C ALA A 53 21.24 -7.38 -10.68
N ALA A 54 22.36 -8.06 -10.89
CA ALA A 54 22.91 -8.97 -9.88
C ALA A 54 23.26 -8.22 -8.58
N ARG A 55 23.83 -7.03 -8.70
CA ARG A 55 24.13 -6.19 -7.54
C ARG A 55 22.86 -5.83 -6.77
N ASP A 56 21.80 -5.40 -7.45
CA ASP A 56 20.52 -5.08 -6.81
C ASP A 56 19.94 -6.29 -6.06
N ILE A 57 19.95 -7.47 -6.69
CA ILE A 57 19.48 -8.74 -6.10
C ILE A 57 20.26 -9.06 -4.82
N VAL A 58 21.58 -8.95 -4.87
CA VAL A 58 22.45 -9.22 -3.72
C VAL A 58 22.19 -8.21 -2.60
N THR A 59 22.10 -6.92 -2.93
CA THR A 59 21.83 -5.88 -1.93
C THR A 59 20.43 -5.95 -1.33
N ALA A 60 19.45 -6.53 -2.01
CA ALA A 60 18.10 -6.71 -1.46
C ALA A 60 18.03 -7.76 -0.34
N SER A 61 19.05 -8.62 -0.21
CA SER A 61 19.14 -9.63 0.85
C SER A 61 19.35 -9.01 2.24
N SER A 62 18.92 -9.73 3.28
CA SER A 62 19.16 -9.39 4.69
C SER A 62 20.58 -9.73 5.15
N ALA A 63 21.26 -10.64 4.44
CA ALA A 63 22.66 -10.97 4.62
C ALA A 63 23.33 -11.08 3.24
N TYR A 64 24.30 -10.21 2.96
CA TYR A 64 25.01 -10.22 1.69
C TYR A 64 26.47 -9.78 1.75
N LEU A 65 27.22 -10.21 0.73
CA LEU A 65 28.61 -9.81 0.48
C LEU A 65 28.79 -9.38 -0.98
N LEU A 66 29.22 -8.14 -1.18
CA LEU A 66 29.74 -7.63 -2.45
C LEU A 66 31.26 -7.54 -2.34
N VAL A 67 31.99 -8.28 -3.18
CA VAL A 67 33.45 -8.33 -3.07
C VAL A 67 34.10 -8.56 -4.43
N GLY A 68 35.15 -7.78 -4.74
CA GLY A 68 35.79 -7.82 -6.05
C GLY A 68 36.78 -8.99 -6.20
N ASN A 69 37.31 -9.49 -5.08
CA ASN A 69 38.42 -10.43 -5.04
C ASN A 69 38.00 -11.79 -4.44
N LEU A 70 38.26 -12.89 -5.17
CA LEU A 70 37.89 -14.24 -4.75
C LEU A 70 38.62 -14.72 -3.47
N LYS A 71 39.88 -14.32 -3.26
CA LYS A 71 40.65 -14.66 -2.05
C LYS A 71 40.04 -14.01 -0.81
N LEU A 72 39.71 -12.72 -0.92
CA LEU A 72 39.04 -11.98 0.15
C LEU A 72 37.62 -12.52 0.40
N ALA A 73 36.87 -12.82 -0.67
CA ALA A 73 35.56 -13.45 -0.58
C ALA A 73 35.61 -14.75 0.23
N LYS A 74 36.56 -15.64 -0.10
CA LYS A 74 36.77 -16.90 0.63
C LYS A 74 37.07 -16.67 2.11
N ALA A 75 37.92 -15.70 2.44
CA ALA A 75 38.27 -15.40 3.83
C ALA A 75 37.05 -14.89 4.62
N ILE A 76 36.28 -13.95 4.07
CA ILE A 76 35.10 -13.40 4.73
C ILE A 76 34.00 -14.48 4.87
N ILE A 77 33.72 -15.23 3.81
CA ILE A 77 32.69 -16.28 3.84
C ILE A 77 33.06 -17.38 4.85
N ALA A 78 34.33 -17.75 4.98
CA ALA A 78 34.75 -18.72 5.98
C ALA A 78 34.50 -18.26 7.42
N LEU A 79 34.70 -16.96 7.71
CA LEU A 79 34.37 -16.38 9.03
C LEU A 79 32.87 -16.43 9.30
N VAL A 80 32.06 -15.99 8.32
CA VAL A 80 30.60 -16.02 8.44
C VAL A 80 30.08 -17.46 8.56
N GLU A 81 30.60 -18.39 7.76
CA GLU A 81 30.22 -19.80 7.80
C GLU A 81 30.47 -20.43 9.17
N ALA A 82 31.64 -20.19 9.77
CA ALA A 82 31.98 -20.74 11.07
C ALA A 82 30.97 -20.32 12.15
N GLU A 83 30.68 -19.02 12.22
CA GLU A 83 29.74 -18.45 13.18
C GLU A 83 28.29 -18.89 12.92
N MET A 84 27.83 -18.82 11.68
CA MET A 84 26.46 -19.21 11.34
C MET A 84 26.23 -20.71 11.49
N ARG A 85 27.23 -21.57 11.24
CA ARG A 85 27.13 -23.02 11.52
C ARG A 85 27.08 -23.30 13.01
N GLN A 86 27.82 -22.56 13.83
CA GLN A 86 27.73 -22.70 15.29
C GLN A 86 26.33 -22.33 15.78
N GLN A 87 25.71 -21.30 15.21
CA GLN A 87 24.40 -20.82 15.64
C GLN A 87 23.22 -21.65 15.08
N PHE A 88 23.28 -22.06 13.82
CA PHE A 88 22.14 -22.68 13.10
C PHE A 88 22.39 -24.14 12.70
N GLY A 89 23.60 -24.69 12.90
CA GLY A 89 23.97 -26.05 12.49
C GLY A 89 24.25 -26.23 10.99
N ALA A 90 23.76 -25.31 10.14
CA ALA A 90 23.98 -25.32 8.70
C ALA A 90 24.11 -23.90 8.15
N PHE A 91 24.79 -23.76 7.01
CA PHE A 91 25.01 -22.48 6.34
C PHE A 91 25.03 -22.63 4.83
N PHE A 92 24.38 -21.71 4.13
CA PHE A 92 24.16 -21.73 2.68
C PHE A 92 24.68 -20.47 2.00
N VAL A 93 25.32 -20.60 0.84
CA VAL A 93 25.72 -19.44 0.03
C VAL A 93 25.02 -19.44 -1.32
N LEU A 94 24.43 -18.29 -1.68
CA LEU A 94 23.88 -18.05 -3.01
C LEU A 94 24.78 -17.07 -3.77
N ASP A 95 25.58 -17.59 -4.70
CA ASP A 95 26.46 -16.81 -5.59
C ASP A 95 25.67 -16.33 -6.81
N VAL A 96 25.41 -15.03 -6.90
CA VAL A 96 24.61 -14.39 -7.95
C VAL A 96 25.47 -13.57 -8.90
N GLY A 97 25.20 -13.69 -10.19
CA GLY A 97 25.84 -12.88 -11.23
C GLY A 97 25.02 -12.85 -12.52
N GLU A 98 25.46 -12.03 -13.46
CA GLU A 98 24.88 -11.96 -14.81
C GLU A 98 25.73 -12.74 -15.82
N LEU A 99 25.09 -13.27 -16.86
CA LEU A 99 25.77 -13.71 -18.08
C LEU A 99 26.23 -12.48 -18.88
N GLU A 100 27.23 -12.65 -19.74
CA GLU A 100 27.70 -11.55 -20.61
C GLU A 100 26.65 -11.13 -21.64
N ARG A 101 25.90 -12.11 -22.15
CA ARG A 101 24.82 -11.93 -23.13
C ARG A 101 23.78 -13.02 -22.96
N ASP A 102 22.61 -12.81 -23.55
CA ASP A 102 21.61 -13.85 -23.70
C ASP A 102 21.86 -14.66 -24.97
N ARG A 103 22.23 -15.94 -24.84
CA ARG A 103 22.48 -16.80 -26.01
C ARG A 103 21.20 -17.37 -26.63
N LEU A 104 20.07 -17.24 -25.92
CA LEU A 104 18.76 -17.64 -26.40
C LEU A 104 18.00 -16.48 -27.07
N ALA A 105 18.58 -15.28 -27.08
CA ALA A 105 18.06 -14.19 -27.89
C ALA A 105 18.22 -14.53 -29.38
N GLY A 106 17.12 -14.46 -30.12
CA GLY A 106 17.09 -14.60 -31.56
C GLY A 106 15.96 -13.76 -32.14
N ASP A 107 16.10 -13.39 -33.40
CA ASP A 107 15.03 -12.76 -34.17
C ASP A 107 13.91 -13.79 -34.37
N ALA A 108 12.85 -13.67 -33.59
CA ALA A 108 11.69 -14.53 -33.63
C ALA A 108 10.42 -13.69 -33.53
N ASP A 109 9.36 -14.13 -34.22
CA ASP A 109 8.03 -13.52 -34.15
C ASP A 109 7.34 -13.73 -32.78
N TYR A 110 8.00 -14.41 -31.85
CA TYR A 110 7.58 -14.63 -30.47
C TYR A 110 8.72 -14.25 -29.51
N LEU A 111 8.37 -13.97 -28.25
CA LEU A 111 9.36 -13.66 -27.22
C LEU A 111 10.07 -14.95 -26.75
N PRO A 112 11.33 -15.22 -27.13
CA PRO A 112 12.00 -16.46 -26.77
C PRO A 112 12.24 -16.53 -25.25
N PRO A 113 12.42 -17.73 -24.66
CA PRO A 113 12.88 -17.82 -23.28
C PRO A 113 14.25 -17.16 -23.13
N PHE A 114 14.61 -16.76 -21.91
CA PHE A 114 15.93 -16.18 -21.63
C PHE A 114 16.80 -17.13 -20.84
N GLU A 115 18.12 -17.03 -21.05
CA GLU A 115 19.05 -17.97 -20.47
C GLU A 115 19.24 -17.76 -18.96
N MET A 116 19.20 -18.85 -18.20
CA MET A 116 19.61 -18.90 -16.80
C MET A 116 20.43 -20.17 -16.57
N THR A 117 21.45 -20.08 -15.73
CA THR A 117 22.27 -21.22 -15.31
C THR A 117 22.21 -21.33 -13.79
N LEU A 118 21.92 -22.54 -13.31
CA LEU A 118 21.81 -22.86 -11.90
C LEU A 118 22.61 -24.13 -11.59
N SER A 119 23.63 -24.03 -10.76
CA SER A 119 24.37 -25.17 -10.24
C SER A 119 24.34 -25.16 -8.71
N ALA A 120 24.42 -26.33 -8.08
CA ALA A 120 24.37 -26.45 -6.62
C ALA A 120 25.26 -27.59 -6.12
N SER A 121 25.70 -27.49 -4.88
CA SER A 121 26.46 -28.55 -4.20
C SER A 121 25.61 -29.80 -3.94
N GLY A 122 26.30 -30.93 -3.77
CA GLY A 122 25.68 -32.26 -3.65
C GLY A 122 25.06 -32.55 -2.28
N ASP A 123 24.95 -31.59 -1.37
CA ASP A 123 24.25 -31.77 -0.10
C ASP A 123 22.72 -31.62 -0.26
N ALA A 124 21.96 -32.20 0.66
CA ALA A 124 20.50 -32.18 0.60
C ALA A 124 19.92 -30.76 0.66
N GLY A 125 20.50 -29.89 1.49
CA GLY A 125 20.07 -28.51 1.64
C GLY A 125 20.23 -27.72 0.35
N ALA A 126 21.40 -27.74 -0.27
CA ALA A 126 21.64 -27.02 -1.54
C ALA A 126 20.78 -27.56 -2.70
N ARG A 127 20.53 -28.88 -2.76
CA ARG A 127 19.58 -29.45 -3.73
C ARG A 127 18.15 -28.96 -3.52
N ALA A 128 17.68 -28.92 -2.27
CA ALA A 128 16.35 -28.40 -1.92
C ALA A 128 16.24 -26.92 -2.32
N ALA A 129 17.27 -26.13 -2.03
CA ALA A 129 17.35 -24.72 -2.43
C ALA A 129 17.24 -24.54 -3.95
N ALA A 130 18.01 -25.32 -4.73
CA ALA A 130 18.00 -25.24 -6.19
C ALA A 130 16.66 -25.67 -6.82
N ALA A 131 16.02 -26.68 -6.25
CA ALA A 131 14.69 -27.13 -6.66
C ALA A 131 13.63 -26.06 -6.39
N ALA A 132 13.63 -25.48 -5.18
CA ALA A 132 12.71 -24.41 -4.82
C ALA A 132 12.90 -23.15 -5.67
N PHE A 133 14.15 -22.74 -5.91
CA PHE A 133 14.48 -21.63 -6.80
C PHE A 133 13.95 -21.86 -8.22
N SER A 134 14.24 -23.04 -8.79
CA SER A 134 13.77 -23.42 -10.13
C SER A 134 12.25 -23.31 -10.22
N ALA A 135 11.54 -23.96 -9.29
CA ALA A 135 10.08 -23.96 -9.28
C ALA A 135 9.48 -22.55 -9.12
N ALA A 136 10.12 -21.68 -8.34
CA ALA A 136 9.71 -20.29 -8.17
C ALA A 136 9.85 -19.51 -9.49
N THR A 137 11.02 -19.58 -10.12
CA THR A 137 11.31 -18.86 -11.36
C THR A 137 10.51 -19.35 -12.57
N GLU A 138 10.27 -20.66 -12.69
CA GLU A 138 9.49 -21.26 -13.79
C GLU A 138 7.99 -20.93 -13.70
N LYS A 139 7.45 -20.72 -12.49
CA LYS A 139 6.05 -20.29 -12.28
C LYS A 139 5.81 -18.84 -12.67
N VAL A 140 6.85 -17.99 -12.59
CA VAL A 140 6.70 -16.58 -12.92
C VAL A 140 6.76 -16.40 -14.43
N ARG A 141 5.59 -16.18 -15.04
CA ARG A 141 5.53 -15.54 -16.35
C ARG A 141 5.97 -14.10 -16.18
N ALA A 142 7.28 -13.83 -16.20
CA ALA A 142 7.74 -12.48 -16.45
C ALA A 142 7.06 -12.07 -17.75
N LYS A 143 6.30 -10.96 -17.75
CA LYS A 143 5.37 -10.54 -18.81
C LYS A 143 5.99 -10.44 -20.21
N PHE A 144 7.29 -10.68 -20.33
CA PHE A 144 8.08 -10.52 -21.53
C PHE A 144 8.85 -11.79 -21.93
N ARG A 145 9.47 -12.59 -21.04
CA ARG A 145 10.21 -13.83 -21.42
C ARG A 145 10.27 -14.83 -20.25
N THR A 146 10.08 -16.13 -20.49
CA THR A 146 10.23 -17.17 -19.44
C THR A 146 11.70 -17.59 -19.29
N PRO A 147 12.20 -17.88 -18.08
CA PRO A 147 13.56 -18.39 -17.90
C PRO A 147 13.67 -19.83 -18.45
N GLN A 148 14.76 -20.13 -19.15
CA GLN A 148 15.19 -21.49 -19.45
C GLN A 148 16.45 -21.80 -18.63
N ILE A 149 16.32 -22.74 -17.69
CA ILE A 149 17.36 -23.00 -16.68
C ILE A 149 18.22 -24.19 -17.10
N ALA A 150 19.47 -23.91 -17.50
CA ALA A 150 20.52 -24.91 -17.62
C ALA A 150 21.05 -25.31 -16.24
N ARG A 151 21.28 -26.61 -16.02
CA ARG A 151 21.67 -27.17 -14.71
C ARG A 151 22.99 -27.96 -14.77
N PRO A 152 24.12 -27.30 -15.06
CA PRO A 152 25.42 -27.96 -15.08
C PRO A 152 25.83 -28.47 -13.69
N SER A 153 26.73 -29.45 -13.65
CA SER A 153 27.42 -29.81 -12.40
C SER A 153 28.31 -28.63 -11.95
N LEU A 154 28.66 -28.54 -10.66
CA LEU A 154 29.61 -27.51 -10.20
C LEU A 154 31.00 -27.61 -10.87
N ALA A 155 31.39 -28.79 -11.32
CA ALA A 155 32.64 -28.99 -12.04
C ALA A 155 32.58 -28.36 -13.44
N ASP A 156 31.44 -28.49 -14.12
CA ASP A 156 31.23 -28.02 -15.49
C ASP A 156 30.73 -26.57 -15.57
N ASP A 157 30.19 -26.04 -14.47
CA ASP A 157 29.75 -24.65 -14.39
C ASP A 157 30.95 -23.72 -14.31
N MET A 158 31.29 -23.05 -15.41
CA MET A 158 32.38 -22.08 -15.47
C MET A 158 32.27 -20.94 -14.44
N ALA A 159 31.06 -20.58 -14.03
CA ALA A 159 30.79 -19.52 -13.08
C ALA A 159 30.98 -19.93 -11.62
N ALA A 160 31.00 -21.23 -11.30
CA ALA A 160 31.11 -21.78 -9.93
C ALA A 160 32.52 -21.68 -9.31
N LYS A 161 33.21 -20.55 -9.53
CA LYS A 161 34.59 -20.31 -9.04
C LYS A 161 34.65 -20.38 -7.51
N LEU A 162 33.65 -19.83 -6.83
CA LEU A 162 33.56 -19.84 -5.37
C LEU A 162 33.43 -21.27 -4.82
N ALA A 163 32.54 -22.07 -5.41
CA ALA A 163 32.33 -23.47 -5.03
C ALA A 163 33.63 -24.30 -5.17
N ARG A 164 34.41 -24.08 -6.24
CA ARG A 164 35.68 -24.79 -6.45
C ARG A 164 36.74 -24.48 -5.41
N VAL A 165 36.81 -23.24 -4.91
CA VAL A 165 37.78 -22.86 -3.87
C VAL A 165 37.31 -23.18 -2.44
N MET A 166 36.03 -23.55 -2.29
CA MET A 166 35.36 -23.93 -1.03
C MET A 166 34.48 -25.18 -1.21
N PRO A 167 35.04 -26.37 -1.50
CA PRO A 167 34.28 -27.56 -1.92
C PRO A 167 33.37 -28.15 -0.83
N LYS A 168 33.55 -27.76 0.44
CA LYS A 168 32.72 -28.21 1.58
C LYS A 168 31.55 -27.27 1.88
N LEU A 169 31.49 -26.12 1.22
CA LEU A 169 30.45 -25.12 1.42
C LEU A 169 29.17 -25.57 0.71
N SER A 170 28.03 -25.54 1.40
CA SER A 170 26.72 -25.66 0.75
C SER A 170 26.47 -24.40 -0.07
N VAL A 171 26.46 -24.52 -1.39
CA VAL A 171 26.46 -23.37 -2.31
C VAL A 171 25.56 -23.61 -3.51
N MET A 172 24.89 -22.55 -3.95
CA MET A 172 24.16 -22.47 -5.21
C MET A 172 24.71 -21.32 -6.04
N THR A 173 25.07 -21.58 -7.29
CA THR A 173 25.54 -20.55 -8.24
C THR A 173 24.43 -20.25 -9.22
N LEU A 174 24.07 -18.98 -9.34
CA LEU A 174 23.06 -18.46 -10.25
C LEU A 174 23.69 -17.47 -11.23
N ARG A 175 23.50 -17.72 -12.53
CA ARG A 175 23.76 -16.73 -13.59
C ARG A 175 22.51 -16.54 -14.44
N PHE A 176 22.19 -15.31 -14.81
CA PHE A 176 21.03 -15.02 -15.64
C PHE A 176 21.38 -14.03 -16.74
N ALA A 177 20.71 -14.16 -17.89
CA ALA A 177 20.90 -13.26 -19.02
C ALA A 177 20.45 -11.82 -18.68
N PRO A 178 21.21 -10.79 -19.09
CA PRO A 178 20.90 -9.39 -18.79
C PRO A 178 19.80 -8.83 -19.73
N ILE A 179 18.62 -9.48 -19.76
CA ILE A 179 17.51 -9.16 -20.68
C ILE A 179 16.94 -7.75 -20.54
N TYR A 180 17.28 -7.07 -19.45
CA TYR A 180 16.89 -5.68 -19.20
C TYR A 180 17.76 -4.68 -19.96
N ARG A 181 18.83 -5.10 -20.65
CA ARG A 181 19.65 -4.22 -21.48
C ARG A 181 19.05 -4.09 -22.87
N VAL A 182 19.09 -2.88 -23.41
CA VAL A 182 18.73 -2.65 -24.80
C VAL A 182 19.86 -3.22 -25.67
N PRO A 183 19.57 -4.07 -26.67
CA PRO A 183 20.58 -4.57 -27.59
C PRO A 183 21.39 -3.42 -28.21
N GLU A 184 22.71 -3.61 -28.32
CA GLU A 184 23.64 -2.64 -28.96
C GLU A 184 23.64 -1.24 -28.33
N SER A 185 23.17 -1.10 -27.08
CA SER A 185 23.07 0.17 -26.38
C SER A 185 23.45 0.04 -24.90
N ASP A 186 23.91 1.15 -24.32
CA ASP A 186 24.09 1.28 -22.87
C ASP A 186 22.75 1.54 -22.13
N ALA A 187 21.66 1.71 -22.88
CA ALA A 187 20.34 1.89 -22.30
C ALA A 187 19.80 0.60 -21.68
N VAL A 188 18.88 0.77 -20.73
CA VAL A 188 18.18 -0.32 -20.05
C VAL A 188 16.67 -0.14 -20.15
N TYR A 189 15.93 -1.24 -20.11
CA TYR A 189 14.50 -1.30 -19.88
C TYR A 189 14.24 -1.30 -18.36
N PRO A 190 13.92 -0.15 -17.72
CA PRO A 190 13.92 -0.04 -16.27
C PRO A 190 12.87 -0.96 -15.63
N GLN A 191 11.66 -0.99 -16.20
CA GLN A 191 10.57 -1.84 -15.74
C GLN A 191 10.93 -3.34 -15.78
N LEU A 192 11.64 -3.78 -16.84
CA LEU A 192 12.07 -5.17 -16.97
C LEU A 192 13.17 -5.51 -15.96
N ARG A 193 14.11 -4.59 -15.69
CA ARG A 193 15.12 -4.76 -14.63
C ARG A 193 14.46 -4.92 -13.27
N GLU A 194 13.53 -4.03 -12.91
CA GLU A 194 12.82 -4.08 -11.63
C GLU A 194 12.08 -5.41 -11.44
N GLN A 195 11.35 -5.85 -12.46
CA GLN A 195 10.62 -7.12 -12.41
C GLN A 195 11.56 -8.32 -12.31
N LEU A 196 12.66 -8.33 -13.07
CA LEU A 196 13.67 -9.39 -13.01
C LEU A 196 14.32 -9.49 -11.63
N VAL A 197 14.72 -8.35 -11.06
CA VAL A 197 15.31 -8.27 -9.72
C VAL A 197 14.32 -8.79 -8.67
N ALA A 198 13.08 -8.29 -8.66
CA ALA A 198 12.06 -8.71 -7.69
C ALA A 198 11.79 -10.23 -7.76
N ASN A 199 11.70 -10.79 -8.96
CA ASN A 199 11.46 -12.22 -9.16
C ASN A 199 12.62 -13.08 -8.66
N ILE A 200 13.86 -12.69 -8.94
CA ILE A 200 15.04 -13.45 -8.51
C ILE A 200 15.24 -13.31 -6.99
N VAL A 201 14.96 -12.16 -6.40
CA VAL A 201 15.00 -11.98 -4.94
C VAL A 201 14.00 -12.91 -4.26
N ASP A 202 12.73 -12.94 -4.69
CA ASP A 202 11.72 -13.83 -4.10
C ASP A 202 12.11 -15.32 -4.29
N ALA A 203 12.58 -15.71 -5.47
CA ALA A 203 13.07 -17.07 -5.71
C ALA A 203 14.29 -17.43 -4.84
N GLY A 204 15.20 -16.48 -4.61
CA GLY A 204 16.34 -16.63 -3.70
C GLY A 204 15.90 -16.83 -2.24
N LEU A 205 14.87 -16.11 -1.80
CA LEU A 205 14.27 -16.31 -0.47
C LEU A 205 13.60 -17.68 -0.35
N GLN A 206 12.91 -18.16 -1.39
CA GLN A 206 12.35 -19.52 -1.43
C GLN A 206 13.45 -20.58 -1.37
N ALA A 207 14.58 -20.35 -2.05
CA ALA A 207 15.75 -21.23 -1.99
C ALA A 207 16.34 -21.31 -0.59
N ALA A 208 16.56 -20.16 0.06
CA ALA A 208 17.06 -20.09 1.43
C ALA A 208 16.08 -20.72 2.43
N ALA A 209 14.77 -20.58 2.20
CA ALA A 209 13.74 -21.21 3.01
C ALA A 209 13.76 -22.74 2.91
N ALA A 210 13.82 -23.27 1.68
CA ALA A 210 13.92 -24.72 1.46
C ALA A 210 15.22 -25.31 2.02
N PHE A 211 16.32 -24.55 1.96
CA PHE A 211 17.56 -24.93 2.64
C PHE A 211 17.36 -25.04 4.16
N ALA A 212 16.77 -24.02 4.77
CA ALA A 212 16.56 -23.96 6.22
C ALA A 212 15.63 -25.07 6.72
N GLU A 213 14.57 -25.39 5.95
CA GLU A 213 13.66 -26.49 6.23
C GLU A 213 14.36 -27.85 6.10
N SER A 214 15.07 -28.08 4.98
CA SER A 214 15.77 -29.34 4.72
C SER A 214 16.88 -29.64 5.74
N THR A 215 17.49 -28.61 6.32
CA THR A 215 18.58 -28.74 7.30
C THR A 215 18.11 -28.55 8.74
N LYS A 216 16.83 -28.17 8.94
CA LYS A 216 16.26 -27.76 10.23
C LYS A 216 17.04 -26.64 10.91
N SER A 217 17.69 -25.78 10.12
CA SER A 217 18.59 -24.75 10.63
C SER A 217 17.84 -23.53 11.18
N LEU A 218 16.63 -23.26 10.69
CA LEU A 218 15.79 -22.16 11.16
C LEU A 218 14.31 -22.45 10.89
N ALA A 219 13.48 -22.34 11.92
CA ALA A 219 12.03 -22.40 11.75
C ALA A 219 11.52 -21.07 11.15
N ILE A 220 10.80 -21.16 10.02
CA ILE A 220 10.29 -20.02 9.27
C ILE A 220 8.81 -20.20 8.98
N SER A 221 8.03 -19.14 9.18
CA SER A 221 6.60 -19.13 8.86
C SER A 221 6.33 -18.99 7.36
N THR A 222 7.19 -18.24 6.67
CA THR A 222 7.17 -18.04 5.21
C THR A 222 8.58 -17.62 4.76
N HIS A 223 8.93 -17.91 3.50
CA HIS A 223 10.21 -17.51 2.92
C HIS A 223 10.46 -16.00 3.00
N ARG A 224 9.40 -15.18 2.93
CA ARG A 224 9.50 -13.71 3.03
C ARG A 224 10.00 -13.21 4.39
N ALA A 225 9.86 -14.02 5.45
CA ALA A 225 10.40 -13.72 6.77
C ALA A 225 11.95 -13.59 6.79
N LEU A 226 12.62 -14.13 5.75
CA LEU A 226 14.07 -14.06 5.56
C LEU A 226 14.53 -12.71 4.96
N GLY A 227 13.61 -11.88 4.47
CA GLY A 227 13.91 -10.54 3.96
C GLY A 227 14.44 -9.58 5.04
N ARG A 228 14.74 -8.36 4.61
CA ARG A 228 15.23 -7.28 5.48
C ARG A 228 14.20 -6.88 6.54
N ARG A 229 14.68 -6.48 7.74
CA ARG A 229 13.81 -6.11 8.88
C ARG A 229 13.96 -4.67 9.36
N ALA A 230 14.78 -3.86 8.69
CA ALA A 230 14.97 -2.47 9.03
C ALA A 230 14.70 -1.57 7.83
N PHE A 231 14.03 -0.44 8.07
CA PHE A 231 14.02 0.67 7.12
C PHE A 231 15.41 1.34 7.15
N ILE A 232 16.07 1.41 6.00
CA ILE A 232 17.33 2.16 5.86
C ILE A 232 17.03 3.66 5.75
N ASP A 233 18.01 4.50 6.07
CA ASP A 233 17.85 5.96 6.04
C ASP A 233 17.33 6.50 4.69
N ALA A 234 17.68 5.84 3.58
CA ALA A 234 17.17 6.20 2.26
C ALA A 234 15.64 6.09 2.17
N VAL A 235 15.06 5.03 2.75
CA VAL A 235 13.61 4.83 2.83
C VAL A 235 12.99 5.90 3.72
N SER A 236 13.54 6.16 4.90
CA SER A 236 13.00 7.18 5.82
C SER A 236 13.08 8.60 5.24
N ARG A 237 14.12 8.93 4.47
CA ARG A 237 14.21 10.23 3.76
C ARG A 237 13.17 10.36 2.66
N ALA A 238 13.00 9.32 1.84
CA ALA A 238 11.99 9.32 0.78
C ALA A 238 10.57 9.35 1.36
N ASP A 239 10.30 8.58 2.42
CA ASP A 239 9.04 8.60 3.18
C ASP A 239 8.67 10.02 3.63
N LYS A 240 9.61 10.70 4.28
CA LYS A 240 9.43 12.08 4.73
C LYS A 240 9.17 13.02 3.55
N ALA A 241 9.90 12.88 2.44
CA ALA A 241 9.72 13.74 1.27
C ALA A 241 8.37 13.51 0.57
N VAL A 242 7.90 12.27 0.47
CA VAL A 242 6.57 11.95 -0.09
C VAL A 242 5.47 12.49 0.81
N ASP A 243 5.60 12.30 2.12
CA ASP A 243 4.66 12.84 3.10
C ASP A 243 4.62 14.38 3.11
N GLU A 244 5.76 15.05 2.97
CA GLU A 244 5.81 16.52 2.84
C GLU A 244 5.05 17.01 1.60
N VAL A 245 5.13 16.30 0.47
CA VAL A 245 4.31 16.61 -0.72
C VAL A 245 2.84 16.35 -0.42
N ALA A 246 2.49 15.19 0.15
CA ALA A 246 1.12 14.83 0.47
C ALA A 246 0.44 15.81 1.44
N GLN A 247 1.20 16.41 2.36
CA GLN A 247 0.71 17.42 3.31
C GLN A 247 0.67 18.84 2.74
N SER A 248 1.28 19.09 1.58
CA SER A 248 1.33 20.42 0.98
C SER A 248 -0.02 20.87 0.40
N PHE A 249 -0.99 19.97 0.28
CA PHE A 249 -2.34 20.25 -0.19
C PHE A 249 -3.38 19.36 0.51
N ASP A 250 -4.58 19.88 0.71
CA ASP A 250 -5.76 19.09 1.08
C ASP A 250 -6.65 18.97 -0.16
N PHE A 251 -6.59 17.82 -0.83
CA PHE A 251 -7.29 17.59 -2.08
C PHE A 251 -8.80 17.80 -1.94
N LEU A 252 -9.41 17.21 -0.92
CA LEU A 252 -10.87 17.27 -0.72
C LEU A 252 -11.32 18.68 -0.38
N LEU A 253 -10.56 19.39 0.46
CA LEU A 253 -10.85 20.79 0.78
C LEU A 253 -10.72 21.69 -0.45
N ALA A 254 -9.71 21.47 -1.28
CA ALA A 254 -9.45 22.27 -2.49
C ALA A 254 -10.51 22.10 -3.59
N VAL A 255 -11.18 20.94 -3.64
CA VAL A 255 -12.26 20.65 -4.60
C VAL A 255 -13.66 20.76 -3.98
N THR A 256 -13.78 21.18 -2.71
CA THR A 256 -15.08 21.35 -2.05
C THR A 256 -15.53 22.82 -2.15
N PRO A 257 -16.74 23.10 -2.68
CA PRO A 257 -17.26 24.46 -2.81
C PRO A 257 -17.39 25.16 -1.45
N ILE A 258 -17.12 26.46 -1.42
CA ILE A 258 -17.22 27.30 -0.20
C ILE A 258 -18.55 28.03 -0.08
N ASN A 259 -19.36 28.03 -1.14
CA ASN A 259 -20.59 28.82 -1.24
C ASN A 259 -21.86 27.96 -1.26
N ALA A 260 -21.87 26.79 -0.61
CA ALA A 260 -22.96 25.82 -0.70
C ALA A 260 -24.36 26.41 -0.45
N LYS A 261 -24.50 27.33 0.52
CA LYS A 261 -25.77 28.03 0.79
C LYS A 261 -26.17 28.96 -0.35
N ALA A 262 -25.27 29.81 -0.82
CA ALA A 262 -25.55 30.71 -1.93
C ALA A 262 -25.85 29.94 -3.23
N ALA A 263 -25.14 28.83 -3.47
CA ALA A 263 -25.39 27.94 -4.59
C ALA A 263 -26.78 27.28 -4.51
N TRP A 264 -27.24 26.92 -3.31
CA TRP A 264 -28.60 26.44 -3.09
C TRP A 264 -29.64 27.52 -3.42
N ASP A 265 -29.45 28.73 -2.90
CA ASP A 265 -30.37 29.85 -3.14
C ASP A 265 -30.44 30.19 -4.64
N GLU A 266 -29.30 30.23 -5.34
CA GLU A 266 -29.23 30.43 -6.80
C GLU A 266 -29.98 29.33 -7.56
N PHE A 267 -29.72 28.06 -7.22
CA PHE A 267 -30.35 26.91 -7.87
C PHE A 267 -31.86 26.90 -7.67
N SER A 268 -32.32 27.12 -6.43
CA SER A 268 -33.73 27.15 -6.07
C SER A 268 -34.47 28.32 -6.72
N ASN A 269 -33.88 29.52 -6.73
CA ASN A 269 -34.46 30.69 -7.38
C ASN A 269 -34.56 30.54 -8.91
N SER A 270 -33.72 29.68 -9.51
CA SER A 270 -33.81 29.34 -10.94
C SER A 270 -34.94 28.33 -11.27
N GLY A 271 -35.72 27.89 -10.27
CA GLY A 271 -36.69 26.81 -10.44
C GLY A 271 -36.04 25.45 -10.68
N PHE A 272 -34.78 25.27 -10.23
CA PHE A 272 -33.96 24.06 -10.43
C PHE A 272 -33.59 23.76 -11.89
N GLU A 273 -33.66 24.75 -12.79
CA GLU A 273 -33.39 24.55 -14.22
C GLU A 273 -31.96 24.91 -14.64
N ARG A 274 -31.24 25.73 -13.86
CA ARG A 274 -29.88 26.17 -14.19
C ARG A 274 -28.90 25.71 -13.13
N ALA A 275 -27.80 25.06 -13.52
CA ALA A 275 -26.73 24.71 -12.57
C ALA A 275 -26.24 25.95 -11.80
N PRO A 276 -26.06 25.87 -10.47
CA PRO A 276 -25.56 27.00 -9.71
C PRO A 276 -24.06 27.20 -9.93
N THR A 277 -23.58 28.40 -9.65
CA THR A 277 -22.15 28.70 -9.68
C THR A 277 -21.48 28.14 -8.43
N LEU A 278 -20.55 27.21 -8.59
CA LEU A 278 -19.75 26.66 -7.49
C LEU A 278 -18.45 27.45 -7.36
N LEU A 279 -18.20 28.01 -6.18
CA LEU A 279 -16.99 28.79 -5.89
C LEU A 279 -16.05 27.96 -5.03
N TYR A 280 -14.75 28.04 -5.33
CA TYR A 280 -13.72 27.27 -4.65
C TYR A 280 -12.67 28.18 -4.01
N ARG A 281 -11.97 27.64 -3.01
CA ARG A 281 -10.80 28.30 -2.42
C ARG A 281 -9.72 28.48 -3.50
N PRO A 282 -8.99 29.61 -3.49
CA PRO A 282 -7.75 29.72 -4.25
C PRO A 282 -6.81 28.55 -3.90
N LEU A 283 -6.18 27.97 -4.92
CA LEU A 283 -5.19 26.92 -4.70
C LEU A 283 -3.95 27.55 -4.06
N THR A 284 -3.60 27.10 -2.85
CA THR A 284 -2.38 27.52 -2.16
C THR A 284 -1.15 26.74 -2.63
N VAL A 285 -1.36 25.67 -3.40
CA VAL A 285 -0.32 24.76 -3.87
C VAL A 285 0.15 25.16 -5.27
N ALA A 286 1.45 25.35 -5.42
CA ALA A 286 2.09 25.46 -6.73
C ALA A 286 2.25 24.06 -7.35
N VAL A 287 1.26 23.64 -8.14
CA VAL A 287 1.16 22.26 -8.68
C VAL A 287 2.45 21.80 -9.35
N ASP A 288 3.02 22.60 -10.26
CA ASP A 288 4.23 22.23 -11.00
C ASP A 288 5.44 22.04 -10.08
N GLN A 289 5.56 22.87 -9.05
CA GLN A 289 6.64 22.77 -8.08
C GLN A 289 6.50 21.51 -7.23
N GLN A 290 5.28 21.16 -6.81
CA GLN A 290 5.05 19.93 -6.04
C GLN A 290 5.25 18.68 -6.90
N LYS A 291 4.83 18.68 -8.18
CA LYS A 291 5.14 17.60 -9.11
C LYS A 291 6.65 17.44 -9.28
N LYS A 292 7.38 18.52 -9.51
CA LYS A 292 8.85 18.49 -9.60
C LYS A 292 9.49 17.91 -8.34
N ARG A 293 9.03 18.33 -7.15
CA ARG A 293 9.49 17.78 -5.87
C ARG A 293 9.20 16.29 -5.77
N LEU A 294 7.96 15.88 -6.07
CA LEU A 294 7.49 14.49 -6.01
C LEU A 294 8.32 13.55 -6.89
N PHE A 295 8.63 13.96 -8.12
CA PHE A 295 9.44 13.16 -9.06
C PHE A 295 10.95 13.27 -8.86
N SER A 296 11.41 14.20 -8.01
CA SER A 296 12.81 14.27 -7.59
C SER A 296 13.16 13.32 -6.43
N ILE A 297 12.15 12.66 -5.84
CA ILE A 297 12.35 11.71 -4.74
C ILE A 297 13.02 10.44 -5.28
N GLY A 298 14.23 10.16 -4.80
CA GLY A 298 15.03 9.01 -5.21
C GLY A 298 14.50 7.68 -4.66
N LEU A 299 13.49 7.11 -5.34
CA LEU A 299 12.96 5.78 -5.04
C LEU A 299 13.89 4.64 -5.51
N ASP A 300 14.80 4.92 -6.45
CA ASP A 300 15.69 3.90 -7.04
C ASP A 300 16.78 3.40 -6.08
N HIS A 301 16.94 4.06 -4.92
CA HIS A 301 17.85 3.64 -3.85
C HIS A 301 17.22 2.65 -2.88
N PHE A 302 15.99 2.23 -3.12
CA PHE A 302 15.30 1.27 -2.27
C PHE A 302 15.83 -0.12 -2.59
N GLU A 303 16.46 -0.74 -1.60
CA GLU A 303 16.93 -2.13 -1.69
C GLU A 303 15.76 -3.12 -1.49
N ASP A 304 14.55 -2.66 -1.18
CA ASP A 304 13.36 -3.48 -0.96
C ASP A 304 12.31 -3.25 -2.07
N PRO A 305 12.12 -4.21 -3.01
CA PRO A 305 11.18 -4.09 -4.12
C PRO A 305 9.72 -3.86 -3.69
N VAL A 306 9.33 -4.37 -2.52
CA VAL A 306 7.97 -4.20 -1.99
C VAL A 306 7.74 -2.74 -1.63
N LEU A 307 8.69 -2.13 -0.92
CA LEU A 307 8.61 -0.71 -0.59
C LEU A 307 8.67 0.15 -1.85
N THR A 308 9.56 -0.15 -2.81
CA THR A 308 9.63 0.57 -4.09
C THR A 308 8.26 0.61 -4.77
N THR A 309 7.57 -0.52 -4.82
CA THR A 309 6.22 -0.62 -5.41
C THR A 309 5.22 0.28 -4.70
N LEU A 310 5.13 0.18 -3.36
CA LEU A 310 4.19 0.98 -2.57
C LEU A 310 4.41 2.50 -2.75
N TYR A 311 5.67 2.94 -2.79
CA TYR A 311 5.98 4.35 -2.97
C TYR A 311 5.77 4.82 -4.42
N ARG A 312 6.02 3.99 -5.43
CA ARG A 312 5.68 4.33 -6.83
C ARG A 312 4.16 4.47 -7.00
N GLU A 313 3.37 3.58 -6.42
CA GLU A 313 1.91 3.69 -6.42
C GLU A 313 1.45 4.98 -5.72
N LYS A 314 2.02 5.30 -4.54
CA LYS A 314 1.70 6.55 -3.83
C LYS A 314 2.11 7.79 -4.63
N GLN A 315 3.26 7.74 -5.30
CA GLN A 315 3.74 8.83 -6.16
C GLN A 315 2.76 9.08 -7.31
N GLN A 316 2.25 8.03 -7.95
CA GLN A 316 1.24 8.14 -9.01
C GLN A 316 -0.09 8.71 -8.50
N GLU A 317 -0.56 8.27 -7.33
CA GLU A 317 -1.77 8.82 -6.70
C GLU A 317 -1.64 10.32 -6.44
N LEU A 318 -0.53 10.76 -5.84
CA LEU A 318 -0.28 12.18 -5.54
C LEU A 318 -0.14 13.01 -6.82
N ASP A 319 0.53 12.48 -7.86
CA ASP A 319 0.61 13.15 -9.17
C ASP A 319 -0.78 13.33 -9.78
N LEU A 320 -1.64 12.31 -9.70
CA LEU A 320 -3.00 12.39 -10.21
C LEU A 320 -3.85 13.39 -9.43
N GLN A 321 -3.75 13.44 -8.11
CA GLN A 321 -4.40 14.47 -7.29
C GLN A 321 -3.93 15.88 -7.65
N LEU A 322 -2.62 16.10 -7.80
CA LEU A 322 -2.05 17.38 -8.24
C LEU A 322 -2.54 17.77 -9.64
N THR A 323 -2.63 16.80 -10.56
CA THR A 323 -3.18 17.01 -11.91
C THR A 323 -4.66 17.39 -11.86
N LEU A 324 -5.44 16.74 -11.00
CA LEU A 324 -6.85 17.09 -10.77
C LEU A 324 -6.99 18.52 -10.26
N LEU A 325 -6.16 18.95 -9.32
CA LEU A 325 -6.18 20.33 -8.83
C LEU A 325 -5.90 21.34 -9.95
N ALA A 326 -4.92 21.07 -10.82
CA ALA A 326 -4.65 21.93 -11.99
C ALA A 326 -5.78 21.91 -13.03
N ALA A 327 -6.53 20.82 -13.12
CA ALA A 327 -7.65 20.66 -14.05
C ALA A 327 -9.00 21.06 -13.44
N ARG A 328 -9.04 21.59 -12.21
CA ARG A 328 -10.29 21.97 -11.52
C ARG A 328 -11.13 22.89 -12.41
N GLU A 329 -12.43 22.60 -12.48
CA GLU A 329 -13.41 23.34 -13.30
C GLU A 329 -13.19 23.22 -14.82
N THR A 330 -12.43 22.21 -15.28
CA THR A 330 -12.28 21.88 -16.71
C THR A 330 -12.91 20.52 -17.04
N PRO A 331 -13.27 20.23 -18.30
CA PRO A 331 -13.78 18.93 -18.71
C PRO A 331 -12.83 17.76 -18.40
N ARG A 332 -11.52 18.01 -18.32
CA ARG A 332 -10.52 16.99 -17.99
C ARG A 332 -10.63 16.49 -16.56
N PHE A 333 -11.23 17.26 -15.65
CA PHE A 333 -11.37 16.91 -14.24
C PHE A 333 -12.12 15.59 -14.05
N VAL A 334 -13.20 15.38 -14.80
CA VAL A 334 -14.03 14.17 -14.72
C VAL A 334 -13.22 12.92 -15.08
N GLU A 335 -12.45 12.97 -16.17
CA GLU A 335 -11.67 11.82 -16.64
C GLU A 335 -10.49 11.50 -15.71
N LEU A 336 -9.82 12.53 -15.18
CA LEU A 336 -8.79 12.34 -14.15
C LEU A 336 -9.40 11.80 -12.84
N GLY A 337 -10.62 12.24 -12.50
CA GLY A 337 -11.36 11.77 -11.33
C GLY A 337 -11.77 10.31 -11.48
N ARG A 338 -12.16 9.89 -12.69
CA ARG A 338 -12.42 8.51 -13.07
C ARG A 338 -11.16 7.64 -12.98
N ALA A 339 -9.99 8.19 -13.35
CA ALA A 339 -8.72 7.49 -13.18
C ALA A 339 -8.36 7.28 -11.69
N LEU A 340 -8.67 8.25 -10.82
CA LEU A 340 -8.34 8.17 -9.38
C LEU A 340 -9.33 7.29 -8.60
N TYR A 341 -10.63 7.45 -8.82
CA TYR A 341 -11.69 6.80 -8.03
C TYR A 341 -12.37 5.63 -8.76
N GLY A 342 -11.96 5.34 -9.99
CA GLY A 342 -12.55 4.34 -10.85
C GLY A 342 -13.85 4.81 -11.53
N ARG A 343 -14.35 3.97 -12.45
CA ARG A 343 -15.69 4.09 -13.04
C ARG A 343 -16.76 3.60 -12.07
N VAL A 344 -18.03 3.89 -12.31
CA VAL A 344 -19.13 3.15 -11.66
C VAL A 344 -19.34 1.84 -12.41
N GLU A 345 -19.08 0.70 -11.77
CA GLU A 345 -19.26 -0.62 -12.38
C GLU A 345 -20.75 -0.96 -12.54
N PRO A 346 -21.16 -1.68 -13.59
CA PRO A 346 -22.56 -2.08 -13.77
C PRO A 346 -23.13 -2.83 -12.57
N ALA A 347 -22.35 -3.73 -11.96
CA ALA A 347 -22.76 -4.46 -10.76
C ALA A 347 -22.99 -3.53 -9.55
N LEU A 348 -22.16 -2.48 -9.40
CA LEU A 348 -22.31 -1.49 -8.34
C LEU A 348 -23.56 -0.64 -8.54
N LEU A 349 -23.82 -0.23 -9.79
CA LEU A 349 -25.03 0.51 -10.15
C LEU A 349 -26.29 -0.32 -9.91
N THR A 350 -26.30 -1.60 -10.31
CA THR A 350 -27.40 -2.53 -10.04
C THR A 350 -27.64 -2.71 -8.55
N ALA A 351 -26.59 -2.86 -7.74
CA ALA A 351 -26.72 -2.97 -6.29
C ALA A 351 -27.32 -1.69 -5.67
N ALA A 352 -26.88 -0.51 -6.11
CA ALA A 352 -27.45 0.76 -5.67
C ALA A 352 -28.93 0.88 -6.04
N GLN A 353 -29.28 0.52 -7.28
CA GLN A 353 -30.66 0.58 -7.75
C GLN A 353 -31.56 -0.40 -6.98
N ALA A 354 -31.09 -1.62 -6.72
CA ALA A 354 -31.79 -2.61 -5.90
C ALA A 354 -32.07 -2.11 -4.47
N ILE A 355 -31.09 -1.43 -3.84
CA ILE A 355 -31.28 -0.79 -2.53
C ILE A 355 -32.37 0.28 -2.61
N LEU A 356 -32.31 1.16 -3.62
CA LEU A 356 -33.26 2.26 -3.78
C LEU A 356 -34.68 1.76 -4.05
N ASP A 357 -34.82 0.71 -4.85
CA ASP A 357 -36.10 0.10 -5.21
C ASP A 357 -36.70 -0.70 -4.05
N GLY A 358 -35.89 -1.51 -3.37
CA GLY A 358 -36.32 -2.31 -2.21
C GLY A 358 -36.73 -1.47 -1.00
N THR A 359 -36.37 -0.18 -0.97
CA THR A 359 -36.65 0.74 0.14
C THR A 359 -37.71 1.82 -0.20
N LYS A 360 -38.39 1.72 -1.35
CA LYS A 360 -39.37 2.73 -1.81
C LYS A 360 -40.58 2.92 -0.88
N SER A 361 -41.05 1.85 -0.25
CA SER A 361 -42.31 1.84 0.53
C SER A 361 -42.11 2.11 2.02
N GLU A 362 -40.88 2.14 2.50
CA GLU A 362 -40.60 2.33 3.93
C GLU A 362 -40.61 3.82 4.29
N ARG A 363 -41.42 4.18 5.29
CA ARG A 363 -41.36 5.51 5.89
C ARG A 363 -40.31 5.50 7.00
N GLY A 364 -39.32 6.38 6.89
CA GLY A 364 -38.40 6.64 8.00
C GLY A 364 -39.15 7.13 9.24
N LYS A 365 -38.62 6.84 10.43
CA LYS A 365 -39.14 7.45 11.67
C LYS A 365 -39.06 8.98 11.56
N GLY A 366 -40.07 9.67 12.11
CA GLY A 366 -40.16 11.13 12.15
C GLY A 366 -38.99 11.78 12.90
N PRO A 367 -38.87 13.12 12.82
CA PRO A 367 -37.70 13.84 13.33
C PRO A 367 -37.53 13.60 14.84
N GLY A 368 -36.32 13.19 15.23
CA GLY A 368 -35.90 13.17 16.62
C GLY A 368 -35.35 14.53 17.05
N GLU A 369 -34.82 14.62 18.27
CA GLU A 369 -34.09 15.79 18.73
C GLU A 369 -32.87 16.05 17.83
N ASP A 370 -32.66 17.31 17.43
CA ASP A 370 -31.50 17.71 16.64
C ASP A 370 -30.31 18.05 17.55
N ALA A 371 -29.11 17.75 17.05
CA ALA A 371 -27.83 18.13 17.63
C ALA A 371 -27.21 19.26 16.80
N ASP A 372 -26.86 20.34 17.50
CA ASP A 372 -26.12 21.47 16.94
C ASP A 372 -24.61 21.23 16.94
N VAL A 373 -23.87 22.18 16.35
CA VAL A 373 -22.40 22.14 16.29
C VAL A 373 -21.75 22.07 17.67
N ALA A 374 -22.32 22.72 18.69
CA ALA A 374 -21.76 22.71 20.04
C ALA A 374 -21.88 21.32 20.69
N PHE A 375 -23.01 20.64 20.49
CA PHE A 375 -23.19 19.25 20.91
C PHE A 375 -22.21 18.33 20.19
N LEU A 376 -22.09 18.47 18.86
CA LEU A 376 -21.16 17.68 18.05
C LEU A 376 -19.71 17.87 18.52
N GLU A 377 -19.27 19.10 18.73
CA GLU A 377 -17.92 19.42 19.19
C GLU A 377 -17.63 18.78 20.57
N ARG A 378 -18.57 18.88 21.51
CA ARG A 378 -18.42 18.25 22.84
C ARG A 378 -18.29 16.73 22.74
N ARG A 379 -19.13 16.09 21.91
CA ARG A 379 -19.10 14.62 21.73
C ARG A 379 -17.82 14.18 21.00
N ALA A 380 -17.38 14.92 19.98
CA ALA A 380 -16.14 14.68 19.28
C ALA A 380 -14.93 14.76 20.23
N LYS A 381 -14.82 15.84 21.02
CA LYS A 381 -13.76 16.01 22.02
C LYS A 381 -13.76 14.89 23.06
N ALA A 382 -14.94 14.40 23.47
CA ALA A 382 -15.04 13.28 24.41
C ALA A 382 -14.50 11.98 23.80
N MET A 383 -14.85 11.64 22.56
CA MET A 383 -14.34 10.44 21.87
C MET A 383 -12.83 10.54 21.62
N ILE A 384 -12.33 11.71 21.19
CA ILE A 384 -10.90 11.98 21.03
C ILE A 384 -10.15 11.80 22.36
N LYS A 385 -10.70 12.35 23.46
CA LYS A 385 -10.11 12.19 24.80
C LYS A 385 -10.05 10.72 25.24
N SER A 386 -11.02 9.89 24.85
CA SER A 386 -11.00 8.45 25.11
C SER A 386 -9.79 7.79 24.46
N TYR A 387 -9.59 8.01 23.15
CA TYR A 387 -8.44 7.46 22.43
C TYR A 387 -7.10 8.01 22.94
N ALA A 388 -7.05 9.30 23.30
CA ALA A 388 -5.86 9.91 23.90
C ALA A 388 -5.50 9.30 25.27
N GLY A 389 -6.50 8.77 25.99
CA GLY A 389 -6.29 8.01 27.23
C GLY A 389 -5.69 6.62 27.01
N GLU A 390 -5.90 6.02 25.84
CA GLU A 390 -5.32 4.74 25.45
C GLU A 390 -3.92 4.89 24.82
N SER A 391 -3.69 5.97 24.05
CA SER A 391 -2.38 6.30 23.49
C SER A 391 -2.14 7.80 23.49
N ALA A 392 -1.06 8.23 24.13
CA ALA A 392 -0.59 9.62 24.11
C ALA A 392 -0.22 10.12 22.69
N GLN A 393 -0.09 9.22 21.71
CA GLN A 393 0.16 9.58 20.31
C GLN A 393 -1.12 10.03 19.58
N PHE A 394 -2.30 9.78 20.14
CA PHE A 394 -3.58 10.23 19.59
C PHE A 394 -3.84 11.70 19.95
N ASP A 395 -3.16 12.61 19.27
CA ASP A 395 -3.26 14.07 19.47
C ASP A 395 -4.14 14.71 18.38
N ALA A 396 -5.42 14.34 18.38
CA ALA A 396 -6.38 14.87 17.41
C ALA A 396 -6.97 16.20 17.85
N THR A 397 -7.14 17.15 16.92
CA THR A 397 -7.78 18.44 17.19
C THR A 397 -9.12 18.59 16.49
N VAL A 398 -10.03 19.38 17.07
CA VAL A 398 -11.32 19.72 16.44
C VAL A 398 -11.28 21.17 15.97
N GLU A 399 -11.65 21.41 14.71
CA GLU A 399 -11.73 22.75 14.12
C GLU A 399 -13.12 23.01 13.55
N LEU A 400 -13.74 24.12 14.00
CA LEU A 400 -15.03 24.58 13.49
C LEU A 400 -14.82 25.52 12.29
N ARG A 401 -15.53 25.29 11.18
CA ARG A 401 -15.32 25.99 9.90
C ARG A 401 -16.62 26.48 9.25
N ASP A 402 -16.59 27.64 8.63
CA ASP A 402 -17.75 28.23 7.91
C ASP A 402 -17.74 27.94 6.41
N ASP A 403 -16.57 27.54 5.89
CA ASP A 403 -16.32 27.35 4.47
C ASP A 403 -16.58 25.90 4.00
N LEU A 404 -17.16 25.05 4.86
CA LEU A 404 -17.49 23.65 4.56
C LEU A 404 -19.01 23.46 4.40
N PRO A 405 -19.45 22.57 3.48
CA PRO A 405 -20.82 22.07 3.49
C PRO A 405 -21.14 21.36 4.82
N GLY A 406 -22.42 21.36 5.22
CA GLY A 406 -22.86 20.73 6.46
C GLY A 406 -22.37 19.29 6.61
N GLY A 407 -21.74 18.98 7.75
CA GLY A 407 -21.13 17.70 8.04
C GLY A 407 -19.78 17.80 8.76
N MET A 408 -19.07 16.67 8.77
CA MET A 408 -17.72 16.53 9.31
C MET A 408 -16.78 15.96 8.24
N MET A 409 -15.49 16.23 8.38
CA MET A 409 -14.45 15.68 7.51
C MET A 409 -13.13 15.61 8.28
N VAL A 410 -12.37 14.54 8.07
CA VAL A 410 -11.01 14.42 8.61
C VAL A 410 -9.98 14.96 7.61
N SER A 411 -9.05 15.77 8.11
CA SER A 411 -7.88 16.26 7.38
C SER A 411 -6.64 16.11 8.25
N GLY A 412 -5.74 15.20 7.87
CA GLY A 412 -4.61 14.81 8.72
C GLY A 412 -5.06 14.33 10.11
N GLY A 413 -4.50 14.91 11.16
CA GLY A 413 -4.89 14.67 12.55
C GLY A 413 -6.05 15.54 13.05
N LYS A 414 -6.82 16.17 12.16
CA LYS A 414 -7.86 17.13 12.52
C LYS A 414 -9.24 16.63 12.12
N LEU A 415 -10.22 16.81 13.00
CA LEU A 415 -11.64 16.72 12.69
C LEU A 415 -12.17 18.12 12.38
N LEU A 416 -12.58 18.34 11.14
CA LEU A 416 -13.20 19.58 10.69
C LEU A 416 -14.72 19.44 10.81
N ILE A 417 -15.40 20.38 11.46
CA ILE A 417 -16.85 20.40 11.61
C ILE A 417 -17.39 21.70 11.01
N ALA A 418 -18.33 21.61 10.06
CA ALA A 418 -18.96 22.80 9.52
C ALA A 418 -19.85 23.46 10.59
N ARG A 419 -19.76 24.78 10.80
CA ARG A 419 -20.58 25.49 11.79
C ARG A 419 -22.07 25.40 11.51
N SER A 420 -22.44 25.26 10.26
CA SER A 420 -23.83 25.08 9.82
C SER A 420 -24.36 23.66 10.03
N THR A 421 -23.59 22.76 10.65
CA THR A 421 -24.00 21.36 10.82
C THR A 421 -25.09 21.23 11.87
N VAL A 422 -26.23 20.70 11.44
CA VAL A 422 -27.33 20.23 12.29
C VAL A 422 -27.68 18.81 11.83
N MET A 423 -27.84 17.89 12.76
CA MET A 423 -28.24 16.52 12.45
C MET A 423 -29.03 15.90 13.60
N ALA A 424 -29.82 14.86 13.32
CA ALA A 424 -30.49 14.09 14.35
C ALA A 424 -29.48 13.59 15.40
N LYS A 425 -29.78 13.80 16.69
CA LYS A 425 -28.92 13.40 17.81
C LYS A 425 -28.59 11.90 17.81
N THR A 426 -29.51 11.07 17.32
CA THR A 426 -29.33 9.62 17.12
C THR A 426 -28.25 9.26 16.10
N ARG A 427 -27.85 10.20 15.24
CA ARG A 427 -26.83 10.01 14.21
C ARG A 427 -25.43 10.46 14.63
N VAL A 428 -25.30 11.15 15.76
CA VAL A 428 -24.03 11.71 16.22
C VAL A 428 -22.99 10.62 16.49
N GLU A 429 -23.34 9.60 17.27
CA GLU A 429 -22.40 8.51 17.60
C GLU A 429 -21.96 7.72 16.35
N ALA A 430 -22.87 7.53 15.39
CA ALA A 430 -22.56 6.87 14.13
C ALA A 430 -21.57 7.68 13.29
N LEU A 431 -21.78 8.99 13.18
CA LEU A 431 -20.87 9.85 12.42
C LEU A 431 -19.53 10.06 13.13
N LEU A 432 -19.49 10.06 14.46
CA LEU A 432 -18.22 10.06 15.21
C LEU A 432 -17.47 8.74 15.07
N SER A 433 -18.19 7.60 15.07
CA SER A 433 -17.57 6.30 14.80
C SER A 433 -16.99 6.24 13.38
N HIS A 434 -17.63 6.89 12.41
CA HIS A 434 -17.13 7.07 11.06
C HIS A 434 -15.86 7.93 11.03
N GLU A 435 -15.93 9.17 11.49
CA GLU A 435 -14.84 10.13 11.33
C GLU A 435 -13.69 9.89 12.31
N VAL A 436 -13.99 9.69 13.59
CA VAL A 436 -12.97 9.50 14.64
C VAL A 436 -12.57 8.04 14.75
N GLY A 437 -13.56 7.13 14.81
CA GLY A 437 -13.34 5.70 15.02
C GLY A 437 -12.71 4.96 13.83
N VAL A 438 -12.75 5.53 12.62
CA VAL A 438 -12.08 4.97 11.45
C VAL A 438 -11.01 5.92 10.92
N HIS A 439 -11.36 7.13 10.46
CA HIS A 439 -10.40 7.98 9.73
C HIS A 439 -9.29 8.56 10.62
N LEU A 440 -9.59 9.09 11.80
CA LEU A 440 -8.55 9.54 12.74
C LEU A 440 -7.80 8.35 13.35
N LEU A 441 -8.52 7.31 13.79
CA LEU A 441 -7.89 6.11 14.37
C LEU A 441 -6.82 5.51 13.43
N THR A 442 -7.15 5.32 12.17
CA THR A 442 -6.21 4.76 11.18
C THR A 442 -5.10 5.74 10.83
N TYR A 443 -5.33 7.06 10.88
CA TYR A 443 -4.27 8.06 10.75
C TYR A 443 -3.22 7.95 11.87
N PHE A 444 -3.66 7.82 13.13
CA PHE A 444 -2.76 7.72 14.28
C PHE A 444 -2.08 6.35 14.38
N ASN A 445 -2.82 5.25 14.16
CA ASN A 445 -2.20 3.92 14.07
C ASN A 445 -1.18 3.86 12.93
N GLY A 446 -1.51 4.43 11.75
CA GLY A 446 -0.58 4.53 10.63
C GLY A 446 0.67 5.35 10.98
N SER A 447 0.53 6.41 11.78
CA SER A 447 1.66 7.22 12.25
C SER A 447 2.61 6.43 13.18
N ALA A 448 2.08 5.41 13.88
CA ALA A 448 2.87 4.57 14.78
C ALA A 448 3.68 3.46 14.08
N GLN A 449 3.41 3.17 12.79
CA GLN A 449 4.04 2.07 12.03
C GLN A 449 5.52 2.31 11.66
N GLY A 450 6.03 3.53 11.83
CA GLY A 450 7.44 3.87 11.55
C GLY A 450 7.70 4.47 10.16
N LEU A 451 6.74 4.37 9.24
CA LEU A 451 6.72 5.12 7.97
C LEU A 451 5.44 5.96 7.89
N ARG A 452 5.58 7.21 7.47
CA ARG A 452 4.49 8.16 7.28
C ARG A 452 3.59 7.79 6.11
N LEU A 453 4.07 6.96 5.19
CA LEU A 453 3.25 6.32 4.17
C LEU A 453 1.97 5.72 4.75
N PHE A 454 2.02 5.02 5.89
CA PHE A 454 0.85 4.37 6.49
C PHE A 454 -0.16 5.34 7.13
N ARG A 455 0.25 6.57 7.50
CA ARG A 455 -0.69 7.63 7.95
C ARG A 455 -1.35 8.37 6.79
N SER A 456 -0.59 8.60 5.71
CA SER A 456 -1.08 9.26 4.49
C SER A 456 -1.91 8.31 3.62
N GLY A 457 -1.71 7.01 3.82
CA GLY A 457 -2.41 5.90 3.22
C GLY A 457 -1.75 5.35 1.96
N LEU A 458 -1.82 4.03 1.79
CA LEU A 458 -1.38 3.33 0.58
C LEU A 458 -2.33 3.64 -0.58
N ALA A 459 -1.84 3.67 -1.81
CA ALA A 459 -2.63 4.12 -2.95
C ALA A 459 -3.97 3.37 -3.09
N GLY A 460 -5.08 4.10 -3.27
CA GLY A 460 -6.41 3.51 -3.43
C GLY A 460 -7.04 2.96 -2.15
N TYR A 461 -6.55 3.37 -0.97
CA TYR A 461 -7.11 2.95 0.32
C TYR A 461 -8.56 3.41 0.54
N GLU A 462 -9.02 4.46 -0.16
CA GLU A 462 -10.26 5.16 0.22
C GLU A 462 -11.49 4.25 0.17
N GLY A 463 -11.60 3.35 -0.81
CA GLY A 463 -12.76 2.46 -0.93
C GLY A 463 -13.01 1.68 0.36
N VAL A 464 -12.02 0.91 0.80
CA VAL A 464 -12.12 0.11 2.03
C VAL A 464 -12.31 0.99 3.26
N GLN A 465 -11.61 2.12 3.38
CA GLN A 465 -11.79 3.01 4.54
C GLN A 465 -13.22 3.55 4.64
N GLU A 466 -13.80 4.04 3.54
CA GLU A 466 -15.19 4.52 3.53
C GLU A 466 -16.17 3.37 3.79
N GLY A 467 -15.88 2.16 3.28
CA GLY A 467 -16.64 0.95 3.56
C GLY A 467 -16.64 0.55 5.04
N LEU A 468 -15.46 0.58 5.69
CA LEU A 468 -15.31 0.32 7.13
C LEU A 468 -16.01 1.38 7.96
N ALA A 469 -15.99 2.63 7.51
CA ALA A 469 -16.69 3.72 8.18
C ALA A 469 -18.22 3.59 8.09
N VAL A 470 -18.74 3.13 6.94
CA VAL A 470 -20.17 2.77 6.80
C VAL A 470 -20.52 1.54 7.64
N LEU A 471 -19.65 0.54 7.72
CA LEU A 471 -19.82 -0.60 8.62
C LEU A 471 -19.83 -0.14 10.09
N ALA A 472 -18.95 0.78 10.50
CA ALA A 472 -18.91 1.34 11.84
C ALA A 472 -20.24 2.02 12.21
N GLU A 473 -20.83 2.80 11.30
CA GLU A 473 -22.16 3.37 11.49
C GLU A 473 -23.23 2.31 11.76
N TYR A 474 -23.15 1.16 11.08
CA TYR A 474 -24.06 0.04 11.31
C TYR A 474 -23.83 -0.65 12.65
N LEU A 475 -22.58 -0.93 13.02
CA LEU A 475 -22.26 -1.65 14.26
C LEU A 475 -22.75 -0.90 15.51
N VAL A 476 -22.75 0.43 15.49
CA VAL A 476 -23.30 1.27 16.57
C VAL A 476 -24.80 1.56 16.43
N GLY A 477 -25.49 0.97 15.45
CA GLY A 477 -26.95 1.08 15.28
C GLY A 477 -27.39 2.38 14.64
N GLY A 478 -26.48 3.09 14.00
CA GLY A 478 -26.75 4.34 13.32
C GLY A 478 -27.30 4.19 11.91
N MET A 479 -27.24 3.01 11.29
CA MET A 479 -27.67 2.84 9.90
C MET A 479 -29.19 3.03 9.76
N THR A 480 -29.59 4.14 9.15
CA THR A 480 -30.99 4.46 8.87
C THR A 480 -31.34 4.22 7.41
N LEU A 481 -32.64 4.06 7.13
CA LEU A 481 -33.18 4.02 5.77
C LEU A 481 -32.68 5.18 4.91
N GLY A 482 -32.80 6.41 5.43
CA GLY A 482 -32.35 7.61 4.73
C GLY A 482 -30.84 7.61 4.45
N ARG A 483 -30.03 7.11 5.39
CA ARG A 483 -28.58 6.99 5.21
C ARG A 483 -28.21 5.97 4.14
N LEU A 484 -28.81 4.78 4.17
CA LEU A 484 -28.56 3.74 3.16
C LEU A 484 -28.97 4.21 1.76
N ARG A 485 -30.16 4.83 1.64
CA ARG A 485 -30.64 5.42 0.39
C ARG A 485 -29.73 6.53 -0.12
N LEU A 486 -29.21 7.38 0.77
CA LEU A 486 -28.23 8.41 0.39
C LEU A 486 -26.95 7.81 -0.18
N ILE A 487 -26.44 6.73 0.41
CA ILE A 487 -25.23 6.02 -0.07
C ILE A 487 -25.50 5.41 -1.45
N ALA A 488 -26.65 4.78 -1.66
CA ALA A 488 -27.02 4.22 -2.96
C ALA A 488 -27.25 5.30 -4.03
N ALA A 489 -27.95 6.39 -3.70
CA ALA A 489 -28.20 7.49 -4.61
C ALA A 489 -26.90 8.19 -5.07
N ARG A 490 -25.84 8.20 -4.24
CA ARG A 490 -24.52 8.71 -4.63
C ARG A 490 -23.91 7.95 -5.80
N VAL A 491 -24.09 6.63 -5.84
CA VAL A 491 -23.63 5.79 -6.96
C VAL A 491 -24.37 6.17 -8.24
N VAL A 492 -25.70 6.32 -8.17
CA VAL A 492 -26.52 6.75 -9.32
C VAL A 492 -26.09 8.13 -9.80
N GLY A 493 -25.92 9.09 -8.89
CA GLY A 493 -25.46 10.44 -9.23
C GLY A 493 -24.08 10.44 -9.89
N CYS A 494 -23.13 9.65 -9.38
CA CYS A 494 -21.81 9.49 -9.99
C CYS A 494 -21.92 8.88 -11.40
N ALA A 495 -22.74 7.84 -11.60
CA ALA A 495 -22.95 7.22 -12.90
C ALA A 495 -23.47 8.24 -13.93
N MET A 496 -24.52 8.98 -13.58
CA MET A 496 -25.10 10.02 -14.44
C MET A 496 -24.09 11.11 -14.81
N MET A 497 -23.34 11.61 -13.83
CA MET A 497 -22.32 12.63 -14.07
C MET A 497 -21.23 12.11 -15.01
N LEU A 498 -20.78 10.88 -14.81
CA LEU A 498 -19.78 10.23 -15.67
C LEU A 498 -20.30 9.92 -17.09
N GLU A 499 -21.61 9.88 -17.28
CA GLU A 499 -22.30 9.73 -18.57
C GLU A 499 -22.63 11.09 -19.22
N GLY A 500 -22.26 12.20 -18.58
CA GLY A 500 -22.42 13.55 -19.13
C GLY A 500 -23.74 14.22 -18.80
N ALA A 501 -24.52 13.70 -17.84
CA ALA A 501 -25.68 14.41 -17.34
C ALA A 501 -25.28 15.77 -16.74
N SER A 502 -26.18 16.74 -16.85
CA SER A 502 -26.03 18.05 -16.23
C SER A 502 -26.45 18.03 -14.75
N PHE A 503 -26.02 19.06 -14.01
CA PHE A 503 -26.39 19.23 -12.60
C PHE A 503 -27.93 19.19 -12.38
N PRO A 504 -28.76 19.93 -13.15
CA PRO A 504 -30.22 19.85 -13.03
C PRO A 504 -30.79 18.45 -13.31
N GLU A 505 -30.31 17.77 -14.36
CA GLU A 505 -30.78 16.42 -14.70
C GLU A 505 -30.47 15.42 -13.59
N CYS A 506 -29.24 15.45 -13.06
CA CYS A 506 -28.88 14.62 -11.92
C CYS A 506 -29.71 14.96 -10.68
N TYR A 507 -29.88 16.25 -10.35
CA TYR A 507 -30.74 16.66 -9.23
C TYR A 507 -32.16 16.12 -9.36
N ARG A 508 -32.82 16.33 -10.52
CA ARG A 508 -34.18 15.84 -10.78
C ARG A 508 -34.26 14.34 -10.62
N ARG A 509 -33.29 13.60 -11.17
CA ARG A 509 -33.25 12.14 -11.01
C ARG A 509 -33.11 11.72 -9.56
N ILE A 510 -32.26 12.39 -8.77
CA ILE A 510 -32.09 12.10 -7.34
C ILE A 510 -33.38 12.44 -6.55
N ARG A 511 -34.15 13.45 -6.97
CA ARG A 511 -35.48 13.76 -6.41
C ARG A 511 -36.51 12.67 -6.71
N GLU A 512 -36.55 12.16 -7.93
CA GLU A 512 -37.40 11.02 -8.31
C GLU A 512 -37.09 9.76 -7.50
N LEU A 513 -35.83 9.60 -7.10
CA LEU A 513 -35.42 8.54 -6.17
C LEU A 513 -35.90 8.79 -4.73
N GLY A 514 -36.66 9.86 -4.44
CA GLY A 514 -37.32 10.10 -3.16
C GLY A 514 -36.45 10.75 -2.09
N LEU A 515 -35.30 11.35 -2.44
CA LEU A 515 -34.50 12.14 -1.49
C LEU A 515 -35.08 13.55 -1.38
N ALA A 516 -35.21 14.09 -0.17
CA ALA A 516 -35.66 15.48 0.07
C ALA A 516 -34.81 16.51 -0.70
N GLU A 517 -35.37 17.69 -0.99
CA GLU A 517 -34.74 18.69 -1.87
C GLU A 517 -33.33 19.09 -1.44
N SER A 518 -33.15 19.44 -0.17
CA SER A 518 -31.85 19.82 0.38
C SER A 518 -30.84 18.66 0.32
N SER A 519 -31.28 17.43 0.61
CA SER A 519 -30.44 16.22 0.53
C SER A 519 -30.04 15.90 -0.92
N ALA A 520 -30.98 16.02 -1.86
CA ALA A 520 -30.73 15.80 -3.28
C ALA A 520 -29.72 16.83 -3.82
N PHE A 521 -29.89 18.11 -3.47
CA PHE A 521 -28.95 19.15 -3.87
C PHE A 521 -27.56 18.94 -3.27
N ASN A 522 -27.45 18.65 -1.97
CA ASN A 522 -26.15 18.40 -1.34
C ASN A 522 -25.44 17.19 -1.94
N LEU A 523 -26.18 16.15 -2.34
CA LEU A 523 -25.62 15.02 -3.09
C LEU A 523 -25.13 15.47 -4.47
N THR A 524 -25.96 16.16 -5.25
CA THR A 524 -25.57 16.66 -6.57
C THR A 524 -24.35 17.59 -6.47
N LEU A 525 -24.32 18.51 -5.52
CA LEU A 525 -23.17 19.38 -5.25
C LEU A 525 -21.90 18.58 -4.99
N ARG A 526 -21.96 17.50 -4.21
CA ARG A 526 -20.80 16.63 -3.95
C ARG A 526 -20.34 15.87 -5.18
N VAL A 527 -21.26 15.45 -6.04
CA VAL A 527 -20.95 14.74 -7.28
C VAL A 527 -20.35 15.69 -8.33
N TYR A 528 -20.83 16.93 -8.43
CA TYR A 528 -20.39 17.91 -9.44
C TYR A 528 -19.25 18.82 -8.97
N ARG A 529 -18.77 18.67 -7.73
CA ARG A 529 -17.66 19.45 -7.21
C ARG A 529 -16.38 19.26 -8.04
N GLY A 530 -15.61 20.33 -8.18
CA GLY A 530 -14.41 20.40 -9.02
C GLY A 530 -14.65 20.26 -10.52
N GLY A 531 -15.91 20.12 -10.97
CA GLY A 531 -16.27 19.79 -12.35
C GLY A 531 -16.86 18.39 -12.53
N GLY A 532 -16.84 17.56 -11.48
CA GLY A 532 -17.40 16.20 -11.47
C GLY A 532 -16.44 15.18 -10.85
N LEU A 533 -16.79 14.63 -9.69
CA LEU A 533 -15.93 13.74 -8.91
C LEU A 533 -16.64 12.44 -8.52
N ALA A 534 -16.15 11.31 -9.05
CA ALA A 534 -16.73 9.98 -8.80
C ALA A 534 -16.42 9.39 -7.40
N LYS A 535 -15.73 10.14 -6.52
CA LYS A 535 -15.34 9.67 -5.17
C LYS A 535 -16.54 9.15 -4.37
N ASP A 536 -17.72 9.76 -4.48
CA ASP A 536 -18.86 9.38 -3.66
C ASP A 536 -19.43 7.98 -3.99
N ALA A 537 -19.03 7.36 -5.11
CA ALA A 537 -19.34 5.96 -5.42
C ALA A 537 -18.59 4.96 -4.53
N VAL A 538 -17.43 5.36 -3.98
CA VAL A 538 -16.57 4.44 -3.22
C VAL A 538 -17.17 4.00 -1.88
N TYR A 539 -18.17 4.73 -1.36
CA TYR A 539 -18.86 4.37 -0.11
C TYR A 539 -19.59 3.03 -0.23
N LEU A 540 -20.45 2.88 -1.25
CA LEU A 540 -21.17 1.61 -1.45
C LEU A 540 -20.23 0.52 -1.94
N ARG A 541 -19.29 0.86 -2.84
CA ARG A 541 -18.29 -0.09 -3.33
C ARG A 541 -17.49 -0.69 -2.16
N GLY A 542 -16.94 0.17 -1.32
CA GLY A 542 -16.20 -0.21 -0.13
C GLY A 542 -17.02 -1.04 0.84
N LEU A 543 -18.28 -0.67 1.10
CA LEU A 543 -19.15 -1.46 1.96
C LEU A 543 -19.34 -2.88 1.41
N LEU A 544 -19.61 -3.03 0.11
CA LEU A 544 -19.76 -4.33 -0.52
C LEU A 544 -18.47 -5.16 -0.47
N GLU A 545 -17.31 -4.52 -0.67
CA GLU A 545 -15.99 -5.17 -0.52
C GLU A 545 -15.76 -5.66 0.91
N VAL A 546 -16.05 -4.82 1.92
CA VAL A 546 -15.90 -5.18 3.35
C VAL A 546 -16.85 -6.31 3.74
N LEU A 547 -18.10 -6.28 3.30
CA LEU A 547 -19.06 -7.36 3.54
C LEU A 547 -18.63 -8.67 2.86
N ALA A 548 -18.11 -8.60 1.64
CA ALA A 548 -17.58 -9.77 0.94
C ALA A 548 -16.36 -10.36 1.66
N HIS A 549 -15.45 -9.52 2.15
CA HIS A 549 -14.29 -9.93 2.94
C HIS A 549 -14.72 -10.65 4.23
N LEU A 550 -15.68 -10.08 4.98
CA LEU A 550 -16.23 -10.67 6.20
C LEU A 550 -16.93 -12.01 5.92
N ARG A 551 -17.72 -12.09 4.85
CA ARG A 551 -18.38 -13.33 4.42
C ARG A 551 -17.38 -14.43 4.07
N SER A 552 -16.22 -14.07 3.55
CA SER A 552 -15.14 -15.03 3.25
C SER A 552 -14.31 -15.45 4.47
N GLY A 553 -14.68 -15.01 5.68
CA GLY A 553 -13.95 -15.31 6.92
C GLY A 553 -12.76 -14.38 7.18
N GLY A 554 -12.65 -13.27 6.45
CA GLY A 554 -11.59 -12.29 6.60
C GLY A 554 -11.64 -11.56 7.95
N ALA A 555 -10.46 -11.34 8.55
CA ALA A 555 -10.31 -10.56 9.78
C ALA A 555 -10.32 -9.05 9.50
N LEU A 556 -10.80 -8.25 10.45
CA LEU A 556 -10.81 -6.77 10.35
C LEU A 556 -9.54 -6.14 10.94
N ASP A 557 -8.87 -6.81 11.87
CA ASP A 557 -7.69 -6.30 12.60
C ASP A 557 -6.63 -5.66 11.69
N PRO A 558 -6.32 -6.22 10.51
CA PRO A 558 -5.30 -5.63 9.64
C PRO A 558 -5.67 -4.24 9.11
N PHE A 559 -6.96 -3.91 8.97
CA PHE A 559 -7.40 -2.58 8.50
C PHE A 559 -7.22 -1.48 9.53
N TRP A 560 -6.94 -1.83 10.79
CA TRP A 560 -6.69 -0.85 11.85
C TRP A 560 -5.22 -0.45 11.94
N MET A 561 -4.30 -1.13 11.23
CA MET A 561 -2.87 -0.80 11.26
C MET A 561 -2.54 0.57 10.68
N GLY A 562 -3.37 1.08 9.78
CA GLY A 562 -3.19 2.34 9.06
C GLY A 562 -4.19 2.45 7.91
N LYS A 563 -3.99 3.43 7.03
CA LYS A 563 -4.82 3.60 5.83
C LYS A 563 -4.31 2.68 4.72
N ILE A 564 -4.91 1.49 4.59
CA ILE A 564 -4.49 0.46 3.63
C ILE A 564 -5.62 0.12 2.64
N ALA A 565 -5.25 -0.22 1.40
CA ALA A 565 -6.19 -0.78 0.42
C ALA A 565 -6.28 -2.31 0.56
N ALA A 566 -7.37 -2.91 0.08
CA ALA A 566 -7.54 -4.36 0.08
C ALA A 566 -6.45 -5.10 -0.72
N SER A 567 -6.01 -4.52 -1.84
CA SER A 567 -4.94 -5.06 -2.70
C SER A 567 -3.60 -5.20 -1.96
N HIS A 568 -3.35 -4.39 -0.94
CA HIS A 568 -2.10 -4.37 -0.19
C HIS A 568 -2.07 -5.35 0.99
N PHE A 569 -3.14 -6.08 1.27
CA PHE A 569 -3.23 -6.95 2.44
C PHE A 569 -2.05 -7.96 2.54
N ARG A 570 -1.72 -8.63 1.44
CA ARG A 570 -0.61 -9.59 1.38
C ARG A 570 0.74 -8.93 1.65
N ILE A 571 0.92 -7.70 1.16
CA ILE A 571 2.12 -6.90 1.40
C ILE A 571 2.19 -6.51 2.88
N MET A 572 1.09 -6.09 3.49
CA MET A 572 1.05 -5.77 4.92
C MET A 572 1.37 -6.99 5.80
N GLN A 573 0.83 -8.17 5.47
CA GLN A 573 1.16 -9.42 6.16
C GLN A 573 2.65 -9.77 6.03
N GLU A 574 3.23 -9.57 4.85
CA GLU A 574 4.66 -9.76 4.62
C GLU A 574 5.50 -8.82 5.47
N LEU A 575 5.21 -7.50 5.43
CA LEU A 575 5.92 -6.51 6.22
C LEU A 575 5.79 -6.79 7.72
N GLY A 576 4.61 -7.22 8.18
CA GLY A 576 4.38 -7.66 9.56
C GLY A 576 5.20 -8.90 9.93
N THR A 577 5.28 -9.90 9.05
CA THR A 577 6.09 -11.11 9.27
C THR A 577 7.59 -10.80 9.31
N ARG A 578 8.01 -9.76 8.58
CA ARG A 578 9.37 -9.21 8.63
C ARG A 578 9.60 -8.35 9.88
N GLY A 579 8.59 -8.11 10.72
CA GLY A 579 8.73 -7.23 11.88
C GLY A 579 8.93 -5.75 11.51
N LEU A 580 8.60 -5.36 10.28
CA LEU A 580 8.64 -3.97 9.80
C LEU A 580 7.38 -3.20 10.20
N LEU A 581 6.30 -3.90 10.55
CA LEU A 581 5.08 -3.32 11.08
C LEU A 581 4.90 -3.69 12.54
N LYS A 582 4.23 -2.79 13.26
CA LYS A 582 3.83 -2.97 14.65
C LYS A 582 2.34 -3.32 14.70
N PRO A 583 1.88 -4.05 15.73
CA PRO A 583 0.45 -4.21 15.96
C PRO A 583 -0.22 -2.83 16.10
N PRO A 584 -1.51 -2.69 15.71
CA PRO A 584 -2.23 -1.44 15.91
C PRO A 584 -2.26 -1.09 17.39
N GLN A 585 -1.91 0.15 17.74
CA GLN A 585 -1.91 0.61 19.13
C GLN A 585 -3.34 0.81 19.65
N LEU A 586 -4.23 1.25 18.77
CA LEU A 586 -5.62 1.55 19.08
C LEU A 586 -6.54 0.59 18.35
N THR A 587 -7.62 0.18 19.02
CA THR A 587 -8.71 -0.57 18.40
C THR A 587 -9.96 0.29 18.32
N PRO A 588 -10.81 0.16 17.29
CA PRO A 588 -11.98 1.02 17.19
C PRO A 588 -13.00 0.79 18.31
N ALA A 589 -13.35 1.86 19.02
CA ALA A 589 -14.29 1.83 20.14
C ALA A 589 -15.68 1.28 19.76
N PHE A 590 -16.09 1.42 18.50
CA PHE A 590 -17.37 0.86 18.02
C PHE A 590 -17.40 -0.67 18.04
N LEU A 591 -16.25 -1.37 18.07
CA LEU A 591 -16.20 -2.83 18.21
C LEU A 591 -16.62 -3.29 19.61
N SER A 592 -16.44 -2.42 20.61
CA SER A 592 -16.85 -2.65 22.00
C SER A 592 -18.31 -2.26 22.27
N HIS A 593 -19.05 -1.77 21.26
CA HIS A 593 -20.46 -1.44 21.41
C HIS A 593 -21.27 -2.73 21.73
N PRO A 594 -22.25 -2.70 22.67
CA PRO A 594 -22.92 -3.92 23.13
C PRO A 594 -23.54 -4.78 22.02
N GLN A 595 -24.04 -4.15 20.96
CA GLN A 595 -24.66 -4.83 19.81
C GLN A 595 -23.70 -5.09 18.64
N ALA A 596 -22.44 -4.64 18.71
CA ALA A 596 -21.50 -4.77 17.59
C ALA A 596 -21.21 -6.23 17.27
N ASN A 597 -21.06 -7.09 18.28
CA ASN A 597 -20.79 -8.52 18.07
C ASN A 597 -21.93 -9.23 17.31
N GLU A 598 -23.18 -8.95 17.65
CA GLU A 598 -24.35 -9.54 16.96
C GLU A 598 -24.45 -9.04 15.52
N ARG A 599 -24.31 -7.73 15.32
CA ARG A 599 -24.32 -7.12 13.98
C ARG A 599 -23.16 -7.61 13.11
N LEU A 600 -21.97 -7.79 13.68
CA LEU A 600 -20.82 -8.35 12.98
C LEU A 600 -21.03 -9.82 12.59
N LYS A 601 -21.70 -10.61 13.44
CA LYS A 601 -22.11 -11.98 13.08
C LYS A 601 -23.06 -11.98 11.88
N LYS A 602 -24.05 -11.07 11.85
CA LYS A 602 -24.95 -10.92 10.68
C LYS A 602 -24.15 -10.56 9.41
N ALA A 603 -23.22 -9.62 9.50
CA ALA A 603 -22.34 -9.25 8.39
C ALA A 603 -21.51 -10.44 7.87
N ARG A 604 -20.92 -11.24 8.77
CA ARG A 604 -20.18 -12.47 8.43
C ARG A 604 -21.05 -13.57 7.83
N ALA A 605 -22.33 -13.62 8.17
CA ALA A 605 -23.29 -14.56 7.60
C ALA A 605 -23.70 -14.22 6.15
N GLY A 606 -23.20 -13.11 5.58
CA GLY A 606 -23.46 -12.72 4.19
C GLY A 606 -24.64 -11.77 4.01
N MET A 607 -24.89 -10.92 5.00
CA MET A 607 -25.90 -9.86 4.97
C MET A 607 -25.82 -8.98 3.71
N ASN A 608 -26.99 -8.66 3.15
CA ASN A 608 -27.19 -7.66 2.11
C ASN A 608 -27.33 -6.26 2.75
N PRO A 609 -26.80 -5.18 2.14
CA PRO A 609 -26.95 -3.81 2.65
C PRO A 609 -28.36 -3.40 3.10
N VAL A 610 -29.44 -3.89 2.48
CA VAL A 610 -30.82 -3.55 2.89
C VAL A 610 -31.14 -4.05 4.31
N GLU A 611 -30.61 -5.21 4.70
CA GLU A 611 -30.83 -5.81 6.04
C GLU A 611 -30.07 -5.05 7.16
N MET A 612 -29.22 -4.09 6.80
CA MET A 612 -28.55 -3.22 7.78
C MET A 612 -29.54 -2.23 8.42
N ILE A 613 -30.73 -2.06 7.83
CA ILE A 613 -31.82 -1.25 8.38
C ILE A 613 -32.55 -2.04 9.47
N GLY A 614 -32.75 -1.46 10.66
CA GLY A 614 -33.57 -2.05 11.73
C GLY A 614 -32.92 -3.20 12.52
N SER A 615 -31.60 -3.40 12.35
CA SER A 615 -30.80 -4.52 12.89
C SER A 615 -30.22 -4.30 14.27
#